data_AF-A0AA50XZS4-F1
#
_entry.id   AF-A0AA50XZS4-F1
#
_cell.length_a   1.000
_cell.length_b   1.000
_cell.length_c   1.000
_cell.angle_alpha   90.00
_cell.angle_beta   90.00
_cell.angle_gamma   90.00
#
_symmetry.space_group_name_H-M   'P 1'
#
loop_
_entity.id
_entity.type
_entity.pdbx_description
1 polymer ?
#
loop_
_entity_poly.entity_id
_entity_poly.type
_entity_poly.pdbx_seq_one_letter_code
_entity_poly.pdbx_strand_id
1 'polypeptide(L)'
;LTSEGFVDIDISTLESVLARETLNCKEINLFEAALAWAQAECLRREIEPTPTNKRAMLSGTIYLIRFPTMTLEEFANSAAQLGILTPQETIDIF
;
A
#
# COMPACT_ATOMS: atom_id res chain seq x y z
N LEU A 1 -13.98 -1.48 -0.28
CA LEU A 1 -12.87 -2.34 0.23
C LEU A 1 -12.50 -1.98 1.68
N THR A 2 -13.48 -1.58 2.50
CA THR A 2 -13.29 -1.18 3.90
C THR A 2 -14.00 -2.16 4.82
N SER A 3 -13.75 -3.45 4.63
CA SER A 3 -14.24 -4.48 5.54
C SER A 3 -13.13 -4.76 6.54
N GLU A 4 -13.45 -4.75 7.84
CA GLU A 4 -12.53 -5.12 8.93
C GLU A 4 -11.91 -6.52 8.74
N GLY A 5 -12.46 -7.38 7.87
CA GLY A 5 -11.84 -8.66 7.51
C GLY A 5 -10.67 -8.56 6.52
N PHE A 6 -10.49 -7.43 5.82
CA PHE A 6 -9.40 -7.28 4.84
C PHE A 6 -8.04 -7.09 5.51
N VAL A 7 -8.01 -6.58 6.74
CA VAL A 7 -6.79 -6.42 7.56
C VAL A 7 -6.36 -7.73 8.25
N ASP A 8 -7.18 -8.78 8.18
CA ASP A 8 -6.94 -10.09 8.81
C ASP A 8 -6.42 -11.15 7.82
N ILE A 9 -6.21 -10.77 6.55
CA ILE A 9 -5.72 -11.68 5.50
C ILE A 9 -4.19 -11.76 5.50
N ASP A 10 -3.63 -12.86 5.03
CA ASP A 10 -2.18 -12.98 4.86
C ASP A 10 -1.65 -12.05 3.75
N ILE A 11 -0.37 -11.68 3.85
CA ILE A 11 0.33 -10.88 2.83
C ILE A 11 0.22 -11.48 1.42
N SER A 12 0.23 -12.81 1.30
CA SER A 12 0.07 -13.52 0.02
C SER A 12 -1.31 -13.35 -0.59
N THR A 13 -2.34 -13.20 0.27
CA THR A 13 -3.70 -12.89 -0.18
C THR A 13 -3.77 -11.44 -0.63
N LEU A 14 -3.16 -10.52 0.13
CA LEU A 14 -3.04 -9.11 -0.27
C LEU A 14 -2.31 -8.97 -1.62
N GLU A 15 -1.18 -9.66 -1.81
CA GLU A 15 -0.45 -9.76 -3.07
C GLU A 15 -1.34 -10.24 -4.21
N SER A 16 -2.09 -11.32 -4.00
CA SER A 16 -2.99 -11.87 -5.02
C SER A 16 -4.14 -10.92 -5.38
N VAL A 17 -4.60 -10.11 -4.42
CA VAL A 17 -5.63 -9.09 -4.64
C VAL A 17 -5.03 -7.89 -5.39
N LEU A 18 -3.85 -7.42 -5.00
CA LEU A 18 -3.16 -6.31 -5.66
C LEU A 18 -2.67 -6.67 -7.07
N ALA A 19 -2.29 -7.92 -7.30
CA ALA A 19 -1.92 -8.43 -8.62
C ALA A 19 -3.12 -8.64 -9.56
N ARG A 20 -4.35 -8.65 -9.04
CA ARG A 20 -5.56 -8.86 -9.83
C ARG A 20 -5.99 -7.57 -10.52
N GLU A 21 -5.55 -7.41 -11.77
CA GLU A 21 -5.95 -6.31 -12.67
C GLU A 21 -7.46 -6.25 -12.96
N THR A 22 -8.22 -7.30 -12.66
CA THR A 22 -9.67 -7.36 -12.92
C THR A 22 -10.50 -6.63 -11.86
N LEU A 23 -9.88 -6.06 -10.83
CA LEU A 23 -10.56 -5.23 -9.85
C LEU A 23 -10.90 -3.88 -10.48
N ASN A 24 -12.19 -3.62 -10.63
CA ASN A 24 -12.74 -2.38 -11.16
C ASN A 24 -12.64 -1.23 -10.12
N CYS A 25 -11.47 -1.03 -9.52
CA CYS A 25 -11.21 0.02 -8.54
C CYS A 25 -9.98 0.84 -8.92
N LYS A 26 -9.91 2.08 -8.43
CA LYS A 26 -8.75 2.94 -8.65
C LYS A 26 -7.55 2.41 -7.87
N GLU A 27 -6.34 2.59 -8.41
CA GLU A 27 -5.10 2.25 -7.73
C GLU A 27 -4.98 2.93 -6.36
N ILE A 28 -5.51 4.14 -6.19
CA ILE A 28 -5.47 4.84 -4.89
C ILE A 28 -6.17 4.05 -3.80
N ASN A 29 -7.29 3.40 -4.12
CA ASN A 29 -8.00 2.54 -3.18
C ASN A 29 -7.23 1.27 -2.86
N LEU A 30 -6.47 0.73 -3.83
CA LEU A 30 -5.58 -0.42 -3.61
C LEU A 30 -4.43 -0.04 -2.68
N PHE A 31 -3.85 1.15 -2.86
CA PHE A 31 -2.79 1.69 -2.00
C PHE A 31 -3.27 1.97 -0.58
N GLU A 32 -4.41 2.61 -0.42
CA GLU A 32 -5.03 2.83 0.89
C GLU A 32 -5.34 1.50 1.60
N ALA A 33 -5.86 0.51 0.87
CA ALA A 33 -6.13 -0.81 1.42
C ALA A 33 -4.85 -1.52 1.87
N ALA A 34 -3.78 -1.45 1.08
CA ALA A 34 -2.47 -1.99 1.43
C ALA A 34 -1.88 -1.28 2.66
N LEU A 35 -2.01 0.04 2.75
CA LEU A 35 -1.58 0.81 3.92
C LEU A 35 -2.37 0.47 5.18
N ALA A 36 -3.68 0.32 5.07
CA ALA A 36 -4.54 -0.09 6.17
C ALA A 36 -4.14 -1.49 6.66
N TRP A 37 -3.90 -2.43 5.73
CA TRP A 37 -3.36 -3.75 6.01
C TRP A 37 -2.03 -3.68 6.76
N ALA A 38 -1.06 -2.93 6.24
CA ALA A 38 0.26 -2.79 6.84
C ALA A 38 0.20 -2.15 8.24
N GLN A 39 -0.70 -1.20 8.44
CA GLN A 39 -0.93 -0.59 9.75
C GLN A 39 -1.51 -1.59 10.74
N ALA A 40 -2.52 -2.35 10.34
CA ALA A 40 -3.12 -3.36 11.20
C ALA A 40 -2.12 -4.48 11.55
N GLU A 41 -1.33 -4.92 10.58
CA GLU A 41 -0.29 -5.93 10.80
C GLU A 41 0.82 -5.43 11.74
N CYS A 42 1.24 -4.17 11.63
CA CYS A 42 2.14 -3.54 12.59
C CYS A 42 1.55 -3.57 14.01
N LEU A 43 0.29 -3.15 14.18
CA LEU A 43 -0.39 -3.16 15.48
C LEU A 43 -0.53 -4.59 16.04
N ARG A 44 -0.83 -5.57 15.18
CA ARG A 44 -0.96 -6.99 15.55
C ARG A 44 0.37 -7.58 16.03
N ARG A 45 1.49 -7.12 15.47
CA ARG A 45 2.85 -7.49 15.89
C ARG A 45 3.39 -6.64 17.04
N GLU A 46 2.59 -5.73 17.59
CA GLU A 46 3.00 -4.78 18.63
C GLU A 46 4.17 -3.88 18.18
N ILE A 47 4.24 -3.60 16.88
CA ILE A 47 5.25 -2.74 16.26
C ILE A 47 4.61 -1.37 15.99
N GLU A 48 5.37 -0.30 16.23
CA GLU A 48 4.92 1.04 15.90
C GLU A 48 4.68 1.17 14.39
N PRO A 49 3.50 1.65 13.95
CA PRO A 49 3.13 1.74 12.53
C PRO A 49 3.83 2.92 11.84
N THR A 50 5.16 2.93 11.88
CA THR A 50 6.01 3.87 11.17
C THR A 50 6.00 3.59 9.67
N PRO A 51 6.31 4.58 8.82
CA PRO A 51 6.42 4.38 7.37
C PRO A 51 7.32 3.21 6.97
N THR A 52 8.50 3.13 7.60
CA THR A 52 9.48 2.07 7.37
C THR A 52 8.92 0.70 7.73
N ASN A 53 8.23 0.58 8.87
CA ASN A 53 7.64 -0.68 9.32
C ASN A 53 6.46 -1.09 8.44
N LYS A 54 5.57 -0.15 8.08
CA LYS A 54 4.48 -0.42 7.14
C LYS A 54 5.00 -0.92 5.80
N ARG A 55 6.05 -0.26 5.26
CA ARG A 55 6.72 -0.69 4.03
C ARG A 55 7.34 -2.09 4.18
N ALA A 56 7.97 -2.36 5.31
CA ALA A 56 8.51 -3.69 5.62
C ALA A 56 7.41 -4.76 5.67
N MET A 57 6.25 -4.46 6.27
CA MET A 57 5.10 -5.37 6.27
C MET A 57 4.62 -5.66 4.85
N LEU A 58 4.58 -4.65 3.99
CA LEU A 58 4.19 -4.83 2.59
C LEU A 58 5.19 -5.66 1.77
N SER A 59 6.43 -5.89 2.22
CA SER A 59 7.38 -6.86 1.64
C SER A 59 7.53 -6.85 0.10
N GLY A 60 7.33 -5.69 -0.54
CA GLY A 60 7.40 -5.54 -2.01
C GLY A 60 6.07 -5.62 -2.75
N THR A 61 4.97 -5.96 -2.07
CA THR A 61 3.61 -5.90 -2.62
C THR A 61 3.24 -4.49 -3.11
N ILE A 62 3.84 -3.48 -2.49
CA ILE A 62 3.69 -2.08 -2.88
C ILE A 62 4.09 -1.83 -4.34
N TYR A 63 5.01 -2.62 -4.90
CA TYR A 63 5.44 -2.51 -6.30
C TYR A 63 4.43 -3.08 -7.29
N LEU A 64 3.42 -3.81 -6.82
CA LEU A 64 2.32 -4.28 -7.67
C LEU A 64 1.35 -3.14 -8.00
N ILE A 65 1.32 -2.09 -7.18
CA ILE A 65 0.46 -0.92 -7.35
C ILE A 65 1.02 -0.04 -8.47
N ARG A 66 0.15 0.36 -9.39
CA ARG A 66 0.55 1.12 -10.58
C ARG A 66 0.48 2.62 -10.31
N PHE A 67 1.42 3.11 -9.51
CA PHE A 67 1.53 4.53 -9.17
C PHE A 67 1.43 5.50 -10.37
N PRO A 68 1.98 5.21 -11.58
CA PRO A 68 1.83 6.12 -12.74
C PRO A 68 0.38 6.32 -13.22
N THR A 69 -0.54 5.44 -12.82
CA THR A 69 -1.98 5.59 -13.16
C THR A 69 -2.76 6.38 -12.10
N MET A 70 -2.13 6.68 -10.96
CA MET A 70 -2.67 7.63 -9.98
C MET A 70 -2.45 9.07 -10.45
N THR A 71 -3.27 9.97 -9.94
CA THR A 71 -2.99 11.40 -10.11
C THR A 71 -1.83 11.85 -9.22
N LEU A 72 -1.11 12.90 -9.61
CA LEU A 72 -0.05 13.52 -8.83
C LEU A 72 -0.52 13.88 -7.41
N GLU A 73 -1.75 14.37 -7.28
CA GLU A 73 -2.33 14.79 -6.00
C GLU A 73 -2.58 13.58 -5.08
N GLU A 74 -3.13 12.49 -5.60
CA GLU A 74 -3.32 11.23 -4.87
C GLU A 74 -1.99 10.63 -4.43
N PHE A 75 -1.00 10.63 -5.31
CA PHE A 75 0.35 10.14 -5.03
C PHE A 75 1.06 11.00 -3.96
N ALA A 76 0.99 12.32 -4.09
CA ALA A 76 1.61 13.26 -3.17
C ALA A 76 1.01 13.16 -1.76
N ASN A 77 -0.33 13.10 -1.67
CA ASN A 77 -1.06 13.01 -0.40
C ASN A 77 -0.94 11.64 0.29
N SER A 78 -0.47 10.61 -0.42
CA SER A 78 -0.43 9.25 0.12
C SER A 78 1.02 8.75 0.20
N ALA A 79 1.62 8.36 -0.92
CA ALA A 79 2.92 7.68 -0.93
C ALA A 79 4.09 8.61 -0.61
N ALA A 80 4.05 9.86 -1.11
CA ALA A 80 5.10 10.84 -0.86
C ALA A 80 5.01 11.42 0.55
N GLN A 81 3.81 11.76 1.03
CA GLN A 81 3.62 12.35 2.37
C GLN A 81 3.90 11.33 3.48
N LEU A 82 3.54 10.06 3.28
CA LEU A 82 3.78 9.02 4.27
C LEU A 82 5.24 8.56 4.29
N GLY A 83 6.11 8.99 3.38
CA GLY A 83 7.50 8.53 3.31
C GLY A 83 7.61 7.02 3.05
N ILE A 84 6.57 6.45 2.45
CA ILE A 84 6.49 5.02 2.15
C ILE A 84 7.36 4.70 0.95
N LEU A 85 7.40 5.58 -0.06
CA LEU A 85 8.31 5.48 -1.20
C LEU A 85 9.59 6.27 -0.95
N THR A 86 10.71 5.76 -1.46
CA THR A 86 11.97 6.51 -1.44
C THR A 86 11.91 7.67 -2.44
N PRO A 87 12.74 8.71 -2.26
CA PRO A 87 12.81 9.83 -3.20
C PRO A 87 13.16 9.35 -4.62
N GLN A 88 14.01 8.32 -4.73
CA GLN A 88 14.42 7.76 -6.01
C GLN A 88 13.25 7.05 -6.71
N GLU A 89 12.47 6.24 -5.98
CA GLU A 89 11.26 5.62 -6.53
C GLU A 89 10.23 6.66 -6.95
N THR A 90 10.10 7.75 -6.20
CA THR A 90 9.21 8.86 -6.55
C THR A 90 9.62 9.50 -7.88
N ILE A 91 10.93 9.63 -8.13
CA ILE A 91 11.47 10.14 -9.40
C ILE A 91 11.31 9.10 -10.52
N ASP A 92 11.51 7.82 -10.27
CA ASP A 92 11.35 6.78 -11.32
C ASP A 92 9.88 6.59 -11.75
N ILE A 93 8.93 6.97 -10.89
CA ILE A 93 7.48 6.90 -11.17
C ILE A 93 6.99 8.11 -12.00
N PHE A 94 7.69 9.25 -11.96
CA PHE A 94 7.28 10.53 -12.57
C PHE A 94 8.27 11.05 -13.63
#